data_AF-A0A7J2JH14-F1
#
_entry.id   AF-A0A7J2JH14-F1
#
_cell.length_a   1.000
_cell.length_b   1.000
_cell.length_c   1.000
_cell.angle_alpha   90.00
_cell.angle_beta   90.00
_cell.angle_gamma   90.00
#
_symmetry.space_group_name_H-M   'P 1'
#
loop_
_entity.id
_entity.type
_entity.pdbx_description
1 polymer ?
#
loop_
_entity_poly.entity_id
_entity_poly.type
_entity_poly.pdbx_seq_one_letter_code
_entity_poly.pdbx_strand_id
1 'polypeptide(L)'
;MPLLSRDQGPLVDALMKFGLSEYEAMIYITLLSNGPLSVKEITVMSGVPRTKIYPALQHLAKWQLVSLLPEKPLKAKANPPDKILAERLKPLEAEIKQLKKAVVELNRLHRASKVREAAEKHEFWVIKSEAKVASKIGELVSSAGEEVCFLLREDGIALLLNNKYYNEVLLRLMSRSREVHVAVYSSLTDFSGESLDKLRLLSELLEVQYVDYPVSTNLCLVDGRELLLFKRESRWVDMKTDYVGALLSHDFTVNFAESLFRSLSQRSRPAKQMLSILESHWLSFKPRMSEAMLLFSQAMVMSTYQALHGAKNGFSFEVFKAAGKRLLEYLDQKEKLKLIGPTLEETLKLLASFFTIYDGVPVNISYDKSSQLLTLEVRGDLPAIYREAAFRELPVPPSPIGLIMLGVLEEFGYNIFHLKSSFDEREGTWLLQYRLVVQPLEEKELLSPL
;
A
#
# COMPACT_ATOMS: atom_id res chain seq x y z
N MET A 1 32.99 -8.34 46.71
CA MET A 1 32.39 -8.03 45.40
C MET A 1 31.79 -6.63 45.50
N PRO A 2 32.38 -5.58 44.90
CA PRO A 2 31.70 -4.30 44.81
C PRO A 2 30.58 -4.40 43.76
N LEU A 3 29.44 -3.83 44.11
CA LEU A 3 28.16 -3.93 43.41
C LEU A 3 28.19 -3.09 42.13
N LEU A 4 28.21 -3.74 40.96
CA LEU A 4 27.62 -3.15 39.76
C LEU A 4 26.12 -3.01 40.05
N SER A 5 25.63 -1.77 40.17
CA SER A 5 24.19 -1.51 40.18
C SER A 5 23.57 -2.16 38.93
N ARG A 6 22.49 -2.92 39.10
CA ARG A 6 21.79 -3.68 38.04
C ARG A 6 21.49 -2.91 36.75
N ASP A 7 21.55 -1.58 36.77
CA ASP A 7 21.33 -0.68 35.63
C ASP A 7 22.51 -0.49 34.65
N GLN A 8 23.74 -0.91 34.98
CA GLN A 8 24.91 -0.60 34.13
C GLN A 8 25.24 -1.67 33.08
N GLY A 9 24.61 -2.85 33.12
CA GLY A 9 24.86 -3.95 32.17
C GLY A 9 24.65 -3.58 30.70
N PRO A 10 23.50 -2.97 30.34
CA PRO A 10 23.23 -2.56 28.95
C PRO A 10 24.22 -1.50 28.41
N LEU A 11 24.80 -0.67 29.29
CA LEU A 11 25.79 0.34 28.90
C LEU A 11 27.15 -0.28 28.63
N VAL A 12 27.54 -1.29 29.41
CA VAL A 12 28.76 -2.07 29.17
C VAL A 12 28.68 -2.78 27.82
N ASP A 13 27.56 -3.45 27.54
CA ASP A 13 27.33 -4.13 26.27
C ASP A 13 27.38 -3.15 25.07
N ALA A 14 26.81 -1.96 25.22
CA ALA A 14 26.86 -0.92 24.20
C ALA A 14 28.29 -0.45 23.92
N LEU A 15 29.08 -0.17 24.97
CA LEU A 15 30.48 0.24 24.84
C LEU A 15 31.36 -0.87 24.27
N MET A 16 31.06 -2.13 24.55
CA MET A 16 31.74 -3.27 23.93
C MET A 16 31.48 -3.36 22.43
N LYS A 17 30.26 -3.03 21.98
CA LYS A 17 29.94 -2.93 20.54
C LYS A 17 30.69 -1.79 19.84
N PHE A 18 31.08 -0.74 20.58
CA PHE A 18 31.98 0.28 20.06
C PHE A 18 33.43 -0.19 19.94
N GLY A 19 33.79 -1.34 20.53
CA GLY A 19 35.10 -1.98 20.46
C GLY A 19 35.95 -1.88 21.74
N LEU A 20 35.35 -1.46 22.87
CA LEU A 20 36.00 -1.52 24.18
C LEU A 20 35.92 -2.93 24.78
N SER A 21 36.90 -3.28 25.60
CA SER A 21 36.78 -4.46 26.46
C SER A 21 35.82 -4.21 27.62
N GLU A 22 35.28 -5.28 28.20
CA GLU A 22 34.41 -5.22 29.39
C GLU A 22 35.06 -4.41 30.52
N TYR A 23 36.36 -4.65 30.78
CA TYR A 23 37.11 -3.91 31.79
C TYR A 23 37.27 -2.42 31.47
N GLU A 24 37.48 -2.07 30.20
CA GLU A 24 37.57 -0.66 29.78
C GLU A 24 36.23 0.05 29.91
N ALA A 25 35.14 -0.60 29.51
CA ALA A 25 33.79 -0.07 29.67
C ALA A 25 33.47 0.18 31.15
N MET A 26 33.78 -0.79 32.03
CA MET A 26 33.57 -0.65 33.48
C MET A 26 34.40 0.49 34.06
N ILE A 27 35.69 0.62 33.69
CA ILE A 27 36.55 1.71 34.15
C ILE A 27 36.02 3.07 33.67
N TYR A 28 35.61 3.16 32.41
CA TYR A 28 35.11 4.40 31.83
C TYR A 28 33.79 4.87 32.47
N ILE A 29 32.84 3.95 32.67
CA ILE A 29 31.59 4.24 33.41
C ILE A 29 31.90 4.67 34.84
N THR A 30 32.83 4.00 35.53
CA THR A 30 33.24 4.35 36.90
C THR A 30 33.79 5.78 36.97
N LEU A 31 34.62 6.18 36.00
CA LEU A 31 35.17 7.53 35.92
C LEU A 31 34.13 8.59 35.53
N LEU A 32 33.15 8.25 34.69
CA LEU A 32 32.04 9.15 34.36
C LEU A 32 31.15 9.41 35.58
N SER A 33 30.88 8.38 36.39
CA SER A 33 30.01 8.50 37.56
C SER A 33 30.65 9.18 38.76
N ASN A 34 31.98 9.07 38.92
CA ASN A 34 32.67 9.49 40.15
C ASN A 34 33.71 10.60 39.92
N GLY A 35 33.93 11.03 38.68
CA GLY A 35 34.92 12.04 38.34
C GLY A 35 36.36 11.51 38.35
N PRO A 36 37.37 12.38 38.52
CA PRO A 36 38.77 11.99 38.46
C PRO A 36 39.19 11.08 39.61
N LEU A 37 39.70 9.88 39.30
CA LEU A 37 40.10 8.87 40.29
C LEU A 37 41.54 8.40 40.09
N SER A 38 42.21 8.03 41.18
CA SER A 38 43.50 7.33 41.15
C SER A 38 43.33 5.85 40.81
N VAL A 39 44.41 5.21 40.36
CA VAL A 39 44.41 3.77 40.03
C VAL A 39 43.91 2.88 41.17
N LYS A 40 44.22 3.25 42.42
CA LYS A 40 43.77 2.51 43.61
C LYS A 40 42.26 2.63 43.77
N GLU A 41 41.70 3.82 43.60
CA GLU A 41 40.27 4.09 43.69
C GLU A 41 39.51 3.42 42.55
N ILE A 42 40.03 3.48 41.32
CA ILE A 42 39.45 2.79 40.15
C ILE A 42 39.36 1.29 40.42
N THR A 43 40.42 0.65 40.92
CA THR A 43 40.43 -0.80 41.22
C THR A 43 39.32 -1.18 42.20
N VAL A 44 39.09 -0.36 43.23
CA VAL A 44 38.09 -0.62 44.27
C VAL A 44 36.67 -0.37 43.75
N MET A 45 36.47 0.72 43.01
CA MET A 45 35.16 1.16 42.57
C MET A 45 34.66 0.41 41.33
N SER A 46 35.54 0.12 40.36
CA SER A 46 35.16 -0.63 39.16
C SER A 46 35.14 -2.14 39.40
N GLY A 47 35.84 -2.65 40.43
CA GLY A 47 36.01 -4.09 40.64
C GLY A 47 36.93 -4.77 39.62
N VAL A 48 37.55 -4.01 38.72
CA VAL A 48 38.50 -4.53 37.73
C VAL A 48 39.86 -4.82 38.41
N PRO A 49 40.50 -5.98 38.16
CA PRO A 49 41.79 -6.31 38.75
C PRO A 49 42.87 -5.25 38.47
N ARG A 50 43.67 -4.93 39.49
CA ARG A 50 44.71 -3.88 39.42
C ARG A 50 45.68 -4.04 38.25
N THR A 51 45.99 -5.29 37.86
CA THR A 51 46.88 -5.62 36.75
C THR A 51 46.32 -5.22 35.38
N LYS A 52 45.01 -5.00 35.27
CA LYS A 52 44.32 -4.61 34.03
C LYS A 52 44.05 -3.11 33.93
N ILE A 53 44.17 -2.36 35.02
CA ILE A 53 43.85 -0.91 35.05
C ILE A 53 44.78 -0.09 34.16
N TYR A 54 46.10 -0.25 34.28
CA TYR A 54 47.05 0.56 33.50
C TYR A 54 46.93 0.32 31.98
N PRO A 55 46.89 -0.92 31.48
CA PRO A 55 46.65 -1.17 30.07
C PRO A 55 45.31 -0.59 29.57
N ALA A 56 44.24 -0.77 30.34
CA ALA A 56 42.91 -0.26 29.99
C ALA A 56 42.87 1.27 29.95
N LEU A 57 43.48 1.96 30.92
CA LEU A 57 43.57 3.42 30.94
C LEU A 57 44.41 3.98 29.78
N GLN A 58 45.49 3.30 29.41
CA GLN A 58 46.29 3.69 28.25
C GLN A 58 45.49 3.53 26.95
N HIS A 59 44.70 2.46 26.83
CA HIS A 59 43.86 2.25 25.65
C HIS A 59 42.70 3.25 25.59
N LEU A 60 42.00 3.49 26.71
CA LEU A 60 40.96 4.52 26.81
C LEU A 60 41.48 5.94 26.54
N ALA A 61 42.72 6.23 26.92
CA ALA A 61 43.36 7.50 26.59
C ALA A 61 43.70 7.64 25.10
N LYS A 62 44.13 6.56 24.44
CA LYS A 62 44.27 6.52 22.98
C LYS A 62 42.93 6.71 22.27
N TRP A 63 41.86 6.21 22.88
CA TRP A 63 40.48 6.42 22.43
C TRP A 63 39.94 7.81 22.73
N GLN A 64 40.73 8.66 23.40
CA GLN A 64 40.34 9.99 23.89
C GLN A 64 39.16 9.97 24.87
N LEU A 65 38.69 8.81 25.32
CA LEU A 65 37.62 8.68 26.30
C LEU A 65 38.12 9.01 27.71
N VAL A 66 39.42 8.93 27.97
CA VAL A 66 40.01 9.25 29.27
C VAL A 66 41.23 10.16 29.11
N SER A 67 41.37 11.13 30.00
CA SER A 67 42.56 11.97 30.15
C SER A 67 43.36 11.55 31.39
N LEU A 68 44.67 11.34 31.23
CA LEU A 68 45.57 11.06 32.34
C LEU A 68 46.13 12.37 32.90
N LEU A 69 45.91 12.61 34.19
CA LEU A 69 46.36 13.80 34.88
C LEU A 69 47.72 13.51 35.54
N PRO A 70 48.76 14.34 35.30
CA PRO A 70 50.11 14.14 35.82
C PRO A 70 50.23 14.52 37.31
N GLU A 71 49.35 13.97 38.15
CA GLU A 71 49.38 14.10 39.61
C GLU A 71 50.13 12.90 40.23
N LYS A 72 50.60 13.05 41.49
CA LYS A 72 51.13 11.94 42.30
C LYS A 72 50.19 11.69 43.48
N PRO A 73 49.44 10.56 43.52
CA PRO A 73 49.41 9.47 42.56
C PRO A 73 48.68 9.83 41.24
N LEU A 74 49.00 9.11 40.15
CA LEU A 74 48.40 9.29 38.82
C LEU A 74 46.87 9.17 38.90
N LYS A 75 46.16 10.16 38.36
CA LYS A 75 44.70 10.16 38.24
C LYS A 75 44.25 10.09 36.79
N ALA A 76 43.09 9.51 36.57
CA ALA A 76 42.42 9.45 35.29
C ALA A 76 41.08 10.18 35.38
N LYS A 77 40.68 10.87 34.31
CA LYS A 77 39.39 11.56 34.20
C LYS A 77 38.69 11.13 32.92
N ALA A 78 37.40 10.80 33.00
CA ALA A 78 36.60 10.56 31.80
C ALA A 78 36.31 11.85 31.03
N ASN A 79 36.41 11.79 29.71
CA ASN A 79 35.98 12.84 28.79
C ASN A 79 34.52 12.58 28.36
N PRO A 80 33.78 13.61 27.91
CA PRO A 80 32.40 13.44 27.43
C PRO A 80 32.29 12.46 26.24
N PRO A 81 31.34 11.50 26.26
CA PRO A 81 31.20 10.48 25.22
C PRO A 81 30.57 11.00 23.92
N ASP A 82 29.80 12.08 23.99
CA ASP A 82 28.96 12.62 22.91
C ASP A 82 29.77 12.90 21.63
N LYS A 83 30.88 13.64 21.75
CA LYS A 83 31.68 14.00 20.57
C LYS A 83 32.44 12.82 20.00
N ILE A 84 33.05 12.02 20.87
CA ILE A 84 33.99 10.96 20.48
C ILE A 84 33.23 9.75 19.91
N LEU A 85 32.14 9.33 20.57
CA LEU A 85 31.35 8.19 20.10
C LEU A 85 30.53 8.58 18.85
N ALA A 86 30.05 9.82 18.73
CA ALA A 86 29.34 10.26 17.52
C ALA A 86 30.26 10.31 16.29
N GLU A 87 31.51 10.76 16.43
CA GLU A 87 32.49 10.70 15.33
C GLU A 87 32.80 9.27 14.88
N ARG A 88 32.76 8.31 15.81
CA ARG A 88 32.94 6.88 15.53
C ARG A 88 31.68 6.20 14.97
N LEU A 89 30.49 6.73 15.26
CA LEU A 89 29.24 6.21 14.73
C LEU A 89 29.07 6.53 13.24
N LYS A 90 29.52 7.71 12.78
CA LYS A 90 29.46 8.16 11.37
C LYS A 90 30.02 7.14 10.35
N PRO A 91 31.24 6.59 10.50
CA PRO A 91 31.76 5.60 9.55
C PRO A 91 30.97 4.29 9.59
N LEU A 92 30.48 3.85 10.75
CA LEU A 92 29.63 2.67 10.87
C LEU A 92 28.29 2.86 10.16
N GLU A 93 27.66 4.03 10.29
CA GLU A 93 26.44 4.38 9.55
C GLU A 93 26.67 4.43 8.03
N ALA A 94 27.82 4.97 7.61
CA ALA A 94 28.21 5.01 6.20
C ALA A 94 28.47 3.59 5.66
N GLU A 95 29.14 2.74 6.42
CA GLU A 95 29.38 1.33 6.09
C GLU A 95 28.07 0.55 6.01
N ILE A 96 27.17 0.69 6.98
CA ILE A 96 25.82 0.08 6.93
C ILE A 96 25.07 0.55 5.68
N LYS A 97 25.17 1.84 5.32
CA LYS A 97 24.54 2.38 4.11
C LYS A 97 25.15 1.79 2.84
N GLN A 98 26.47 1.58 2.80
CA GLN A 98 27.15 0.93 1.68
C GLN A 98 26.82 -0.55 1.58
N LEU A 99 26.81 -1.29 2.69
CA LEU A 99 26.41 -2.70 2.75
C LEU A 99 24.97 -2.88 2.31
N LYS A 100 24.04 -2.01 2.73
CA LYS A 100 22.65 -2.01 2.24
C LYS A 100 22.58 -1.83 0.73
N LYS A 101 23.37 -0.91 0.16
CA LYS A 101 23.45 -0.72 -1.31
C LYS A 101 24.06 -1.94 -2.01
N ALA A 102 25.10 -2.55 -1.44
CA ALA A 102 25.72 -3.75 -1.97
C ALA A 102 24.75 -4.93 -1.96
N VAL A 103 23.96 -5.11 -0.90
CA VAL A 103 22.90 -6.13 -0.84
C VAL A 103 21.86 -5.92 -1.94
N VAL A 104 21.42 -4.67 -2.17
CA VAL A 104 20.49 -4.33 -3.27
C VAL A 104 21.10 -4.70 -4.63
N GLU A 105 22.37 -4.36 -4.87
CA GLU A 105 23.03 -4.63 -6.14
C GLU A 105 23.35 -6.12 -6.34
N LEU A 106 23.77 -6.84 -5.30
CA LEU A 106 23.96 -8.29 -5.33
C LEU A 106 22.64 -9.02 -5.58
N ASN A 107 21.54 -8.55 -4.99
CA ASN A 107 20.20 -9.07 -5.30
C ASN A 107 19.82 -8.79 -6.77
N ARG A 108 20.16 -7.63 -7.31
CA ARG A 108 19.96 -7.31 -8.73
C ARG A 108 20.76 -8.25 -9.65
N LEU A 109 22.02 -8.52 -9.33
CA LEU A 109 22.88 -9.43 -10.08
C LEU A 109 22.44 -10.90 -9.95
N HIS A 110 22.02 -11.32 -8.76
CA HIS A 110 21.42 -12.64 -8.53
C HIS A 110 20.13 -12.83 -9.34
N ARG A 111 19.29 -11.80 -9.42
CA ARG A 111 18.11 -11.77 -10.29
C ARG A 111 18.48 -11.84 -11.77
N ALA A 112 19.50 -11.11 -12.22
CA ALA A 112 19.98 -11.18 -13.60
C ALA A 112 20.57 -12.56 -13.95
N SER A 113 21.20 -13.25 -12.99
CA SER A 113 21.62 -14.64 -13.14
C SER A 113 20.42 -15.60 -13.21
N LYS A 114 19.39 -15.36 -12.40
CA LYS A 114 18.12 -16.12 -12.41
C LYS A 114 17.25 -15.86 -13.63
N VAL A 115 17.31 -14.70 -14.29
CA VAL A 115 16.61 -14.43 -15.57
C VAL A 115 17.06 -15.42 -16.66
N ARG A 116 18.28 -15.97 -16.56
CA ARG A 116 18.78 -17.02 -17.47
C ARG A 116 18.30 -18.43 -17.13
N GLU A 117 17.88 -18.69 -15.90
CA GLU A 117 17.34 -19.99 -15.43
C GLU A 117 15.79 -20.00 -15.33
N ALA A 118 15.15 -18.86 -15.08
CA ALA A 118 13.73 -18.71 -14.79
C ALA A 118 12.86 -18.40 -16.02
N ALA A 119 13.42 -18.49 -17.23
CA ALA A 119 12.64 -18.51 -18.46
C ALA A 119 11.67 -19.71 -18.54
N GLU A 120 11.77 -20.66 -17.60
CA GLU A 120 10.83 -21.78 -17.46
C GLU A 120 10.21 -21.85 -16.04
N LYS A 121 9.00 -21.27 -15.93
CA LYS A 121 7.91 -21.57 -14.97
C LYS A 121 7.79 -20.73 -13.68
N HIS A 122 6.59 -20.17 -13.54
CA HIS A 122 5.85 -19.69 -12.33
C HIS A 122 5.88 -18.20 -11.97
N GLU A 123 5.48 -17.30 -12.87
CA GLU A 123 5.27 -15.87 -12.51
C GLU A 123 3.80 -15.49 -12.21
N PHE A 124 2.84 -16.38 -12.43
CA PHE A 124 1.42 -16.11 -12.19
C PHE A 124 0.62 -17.41 -12.11
N TRP A 125 -0.09 -17.65 -11.00
CA TRP A 125 -0.94 -18.84 -10.85
C TRP A 125 -2.36 -18.46 -10.47
N VAL A 126 -3.34 -18.86 -11.29
CA VAL A 126 -4.76 -18.59 -11.07
C VAL A 126 -5.43 -19.80 -10.44
N ILE A 127 -6.03 -19.59 -9.28
CA ILE A 127 -6.78 -20.59 -8.52
C ILE A 127 -8.26 -20.31 -8.71
N LYS A 128 -9.04 -21.32 -9.12
CA LYS A 128 -10.48 -21.21 -9.33
C LYS A 128 -11.19 -22.26 -8.47
N SER A 129 -11.49 -21.90 -7.22
CA SER A 129 -12.31 -22.66 -6.26
C SER A 129 -12.11 -22.09 -4.86
N GLU A 130 -13.20 -21.91 -4.12
CA GLU A 130 -13.20 -21.57 -2.69
C GLU A 130 -12.26 -22.46 -1.87
N ALA A 131 -12.42 -23.79 -1.98
CA ALA A 131 -11.61 -24.75 -1.25
C ALA A 131 -10.11 -24.61 -1.55
N LYS A 132 -9.77 -24.38 -2.82
CA LYS A 132 -8.36 -24.24 -3.23
C LYS A 132 -7.77 -22.90 -2.79
N VAL A 133 -8.55 -21.83 -2.82
CA VAL A 133 -8.11 -20.52 -2.31
C VAL A 133 -7.92 -20.60 -0.79
N ALA A 134 -8.88 -21.16 -0.05
CA ALA A 134 -8.77 -21.37 1.39
C ALA A 134 -7.55 -22.24 1.75
N SER A 135 -7.39 -23.38 1.07
CA SER A 135 -6.22 -24.25 1.27
C SER A 135 -4.91 -23.52 0.98
N LYS A 136 -4.85 -22.70 -0.09
CA LYS A 136 -3.64 -21.93 -0.40
C LYS A 136 -3.33 -20.87 0.65
N ILE A 137 -4.34 -20.18 1.18
CA ILE A 137 -4.14 -19.25 2.30
C ILE A 137 -3.60 -20.03 3.51
N GLY A 138 -4.18 -21.19 3.81
CA GLY A 138 -3.71 -22.06 4.88
C GLY A 138 -2.25 -22.48 4.74
N GLU A 139 -1.80 -22.83 3.52
CA GLU A 139 -0.39 -23.15 3.23
C GLU A 139 0.53 -21.94 3.46
N LEU A 140 0.15 -20.77 2.94
CA LEU A 140 0.94 -19.54 3.08
C LEU A 140 1.08 -19.14 4.56
N VAL A 141 -0.01 -19.20 5.33
CA VAL A 141 0.01 -18.91 6.77
C VAL A 141 0.86 -19.93 7.54
N SER A 142 0.79 -21.21 7.17
CA SER A 142 1.62 -22.25 7.80
C SER A 142 3.11 -22.08 7.52
N SER A 143 3.48 -21.53 6.36
CA SER A 143 4.87 -21.34 5.95
C SER A 143 5.47 -19.99 6.37
N ALA A 144 4.64 -19.05 6.83
CA ALA A 144 5.06 -17.73 7.28
C ALA A 144 6.09 -17.79 8.42
N GLY A 145 7.21 -17.09 8.29
CA GLY A 145 8.29 -17.04 9.27
C GLY A 145 8.34 -15.76 10.10
N GLU A 146 7.84 -14.63 9.58
CA GLU A 146 7.97 -13.31 10.19
C GLU A 146 6.63 -12.57 10.29
N GLU A 147 5.92 -12.44 9.17
CA GLU A 147 4.71 -11.61 9.10
C GLU A 147 3.65 -12.15 8.12
N VAL A 148 2.38 -12.02 8.51
CA VAL A 148 1.22 -12.20 7.64
C VAL A 148 0.34 -10.95 7.70
N CYS A 149 0.16 -10.29 6.55
CA CYS A 149 -0.68 -9.11 6.39
C CYS A 149 -1.91 -9.42 5.54
N PHE A 150 -3.10 -9.15 6.06
CA PHE A 150 -4.35 -9.26 5.31
C PHE A 150 -5.01 -7.90 5.08
N LEU A 151 -5.60 -7.72 3.90
CA LEU A 151 -6.57 -6.67 3.61
C LEU A 151 -7.85 -7.33 3.12
N LEU A 152 -8.92 -7.25 3.92
CA LEU A 152 -10.12 -8.05 3.75
C LEU A 152 -11.38 -7.20 3.56
N ARG A 153 -12.18 -7.61 2.59
CA ARG A 153 -13.58 -7.28 2.39
C ARG A 153 -14.48 -8.27 3.11
N GLU A 154 -15.79 -8.07 3.00
CA GLU A 154 -16.84 -8.93 3.53
C GLU A 154 -16.69 -10.39 3.06
N ASP A 155 -16.40 -10.59 1.77
CA ASP A 155 -16.21 -11.92 1.21
C ASP A 155 -14.91 -12.57 1.72
N GLY A 156 -13.83 -11.80 1.86
CA GLY A 156 -12.61 -12.28 2.48
C GLY A 156 -12.78 -12.71 3.93
N ILE A 157 -13.46 -11.88 4.74
CA ILE A 157 -13.82 -12.21 6.13
C ILE A 157 -14.67 -13.49 6.15
N ALA A 158 -15.68 -13.57 5.28
CA ALA A 158 -16.55 -14.74 5.18
C ALA A 158 -15.77 -16.02 4.83
N LEU A 159 -14.77 -15.94 3.94
CA LEU A 159 -13.90 -17.06 3.61
C LEU A 159 -13.10 -17.53 4.82
N LEU A 160 -12.52 -16.59 5.59
CA LEU A 160 -11.74 -16.91 6.79
C LEU A 160 -12.60 -17.56 7.88
N LEU A 161 -13.83 -17.07 8.05
CA LEU A 161 -14.78 -17.56 9.06
C LEU A 161 -15.60 -18.78 8.59
N ASN A 162 -15.40 -19.27 7.37
CA ASN A 162 -16.24 -20.34 6.83
C ASN A 162 -16.03 -21.66 7.58
N ASN A 163 -17.09 -22.15 8.24
CA ASN A 163 -17.10 -23.40 9.01
C ASN A 163 -16.62 -24.63 8.21
N LYS A 164 -16.82 -24.69 6.88
CA LYS A 164 -16.34 -25.82 6.05
C LYS A 164 -14.82 -25.86 5.92
N TYR A 165 -14.16 -24.71 6.04
CA TYR A 165 -12.71 -24.55 5.84
C TYR A 165 -12.05 -23.91 7.07
N TYR A 166 -12.74 -23.93 8.21
CA TYR A 166 -12.34 -23.26 9.45
C TYR A 166 -10.96 -23.72 9.95
N ASN A 167 -10.66 -25.01 9.71
CA ASN A 167 -9.37 -25.62 10.07
C ASN A 167 -8.22 -25.26 9.10
N GLU A 168 -8.53 -24.81 7.89
CA GLU A 168 -7.50 -24.47 6.89
C GLU A 168 -6.89 -23.10 7.16
N VAL A 169 -7.69 -22.12 7.58
CA VAL A 169 -7.20 -20.73 7.66
C VAL A 169 -7.24 -20.15 9.06
N LEU A 170 -8.42 -20.06 9.69
CA LEU A 170 -8.56 -19.31 10.94
C LEU A 170 -7.85 -20.00 12.12
N LEU A 171 -7.95 -21.33 12.25
CA LEU A 171 -7.19 -22.06 13.27
C LEU A 171 -5.68 -21.91 13.08
N ARG A 172 -5.19 -21.92 11.83
CA ARG A 172 -3.77 -21.75 11.51
C ARG A 172 -3.29 -20.34 11.81
N LEU A 173 -4.12 -19.33 11.53
CA LEU A 173 -3.84 -17.95 11.91
C LEU A 173 -3.78 -17.77 13.42
N MET A 174 -4.73 -18.34 14.15
CA MET A 174 -4.75 -18.25 15.62
C MET A 174 -3.60 -19.02 16.28
N SER A 175 -3.14 -20.13 15.69
CA SER A 175 -1.97 -20.84 16.22
C SER A 175 -0.68 -20.08 15.93
N ARG A 176 -0.53 -19.51 14.72
CA ARG A 176 0.68 -18.80 14.29
C ARG A 176 0.78 -17.38 14.81
N SER A 177 -0.31 -16.72 15.21
CA SER A 177 -0.28 -15.35 15.73
C SER A 177 0.51 -15.17 17.04
N ARG A 178 0.90 -16.27 17.69
CA ARG A 178 1.80 -16.26 18.85
C ARG A 178 3.29 -16.26 18.48
N GLU A 179 3.61 -16.65 17.24
CA GLU A 179 4.96 -16.84 16.73
C GLU A 179 5.32 -15.83 15.62
N VAL A 180 4.32 -15.37 14.88
CA VAL A 180 4.42 -14.55 13.66
C VAL A 180 3.55 -13.31 13.85
N HIS A 181 4.01 -12.15 13.37
CA HIS A 181 3.19 -10.94 13.40
C HIS A 181 2.00 -11.08 12.43
N VAL A 182 0.78 -10.96 12.93
CA VAL A 182 -0.43 -11.03 12.09
C VAL A 182 -1.15 -9.69 12.12
N ALA A 183 -1.15 -8.99 10.98
CA ALA A 183 -1.85 -7.72 10.82
C ALA A 183 -3.06 -7.90 9.91
N VAL A 184 -4.26 -7.63 10.44
CA VAL A 184 -5.51 -7.74 9.67
C VAL A 184 -6.14 -6.37 9.50
N TYR A 185 -6.25 -5.93 8.25
CA TYR A 185 -6.97 -4.74 7.85
C TYR A 185 -8.29 -5.13 7.21
N SER A 186 -9.37 -4.41 7.53
CA SER A 186 -10.68 -4.64 6.94
C SER A 186 -11.32 -3.35 6.44
N SER A 187 -11.97 -3.44 5.28
CA SER A 187 -12.89 -2.43 4.78
C SER A 187 -14.22 -3.09 4.49
N LEU A 188 -15.31 -2.38 4.84
CA LEU A 188 -16.66 -2.78 4.48
C LEU A 188 -17.24 -1.78 3.47
N THR A 189 -17.77 -2.33 2.39
CA THR A 189 -18.68 -1.75 1.40
C THR A 189 -20.15 -2.01 1.73
N ASP A 190 -20.46 -3.09 2.45
CA ASP A 190 -21.77 -3.47 2.96
C ASP A 190 -21.78 -3.40 4.50
N PHE A 191 -22.72 -2.60 5.03
CA PHE A 191 -22.93 -2.41 6.47
C PHE A 191 -24.16 -3.18 6.98
N SER A 192 -24.58 -4.24 6.28
CA SER A 192 -25.60 -5.16 6.76
C SER A 192 -25.22 -5.77 8.11
N GLY A 193 -26.23 -6.17 8.89
CA GLY A 193 -26.01 -6.85 10.17
C GLY A 193 -25.11 -8.09 10.02
N GLU A 194 -25.29 -8.87 8.94
CA GLU A 194 -24.45 -10.04 8.66
C GLU A 194 -22.97 -9.69 8.46
N SER A 195 -22.67 -8.65 7.69
CA SER A 195 -21.29 -8.19 7.44
C SER A 195 -20.65 -7.62 8.71
N LEU A 196 -21.41 -6.88 9.52
CA LEU A 196 -20.95 -6.35 10.80
C LEU A 196 -20.74 -7.45 11.85
N ASP A 197 -21.62 -8.45 11.91
CA ASP A 197 -21.48 -9.60 12.81
C ASP A 197 -20.23 -10.42 12.49
N LYS A 198 -19.93 -10.62 11.21
CA LYS A 198 -18.69 -11.28 10.77
C LYS A 198 -17.46 -10.47 11.14
N LEU A 199 -17.46 -9.15 10.92
CA LEU A 199 -16.35 -8.29 11.34
C LEU A 199 -16.16 -8.31 12.86
N ARG A 200 -17.26 -8.31 13.63
CA ARG A 200 -17.26 -8.44 15.09
C ARG A 200 -16.61 -9.75 15.52
N LEU A 201 -17.08 -10.88 14.97
CA LEU A 201 -16.55 -12.21 15.30
C LEU A 201 -15.05 -12.31 14.97
N LEU A 202 -14.63 -11.83 13.79
CA LEU A 202 -13.21 -11.83 13.42
C LEU A 202 -12.39 -10.96 14.37
N SER A 203 -12.92 -9.79 14.77
CA SER A 203 -12.25 -8.88 15.71
C SER A 203 -12.15 -9.47 17.12
N GLU A 204 -13.07 -10.34 17.53
CA GLU A 204 -12.97 -11.06 18.80
C GLU A 204 -11.80 -12.05 18.81
N LEU A 205 -11.48 -12.63 17.65
CA LEU A 205 -10.46 -13.66 17.48
C LEU A 205 -9.07 -13.08 17.15
N LEU A 206 -9.01 -11.96 16.44
CA LEU A 206 -7.77 -11.33 15.95
C LEU A 206 -7.79 -9.81 16.17
N GLU A 207 -6.61 -9.20 16.23
CA GLU A 207 -6.51 -7.74 16.18
C GLU A 207 -6.79 -7.24 14.76
N VAL A 208 -8.02 -6.74 14.56
CA VAL A 208 -8.47 -6.21 13.27
C VAL A 208 -8.47 -4.68 13.31
N GLN A 209 -7.88 -4.10 12.27
CA GLN A 209 -7.86 -2.67 12.00
C GLN A 209 -8.86 -2.34 10.89
N TYR A 210 -9.85 -1.51 11.16
CA TYR A 210 -10.77 -0.99 10.16
C TYR A 210 -10.13 0.17 9.38
N VAL A 211 -10.40 0.19 8.08
CA VAL A 211 -9.95 1.24 7.16
C VAL A 211 -11.16 1.78 6.40
N ASP A 212 -11.35 3.11 6.44
CA ASP A 212 -12.41 3.83 5.72
C ASP A 212 -12.01 4.05 4.24
N TYR A 213 -11.64 2.96 3.56
CA TYR A 213 -11.29 2.98 2.13
C TYR A 213 -11.75 1.68 1.47
N PRO A 214 -12.70 1.73 0.51
CA PRO A 214 -13.23 0.54 -0.12
C PRO A 214 -12.16 -0.14 -0.95
N VAL A 215 -11.89 -1.40 -0.63
CA VAL A 215 -10.96 -2.24 -1.38
C VAL A 215 -11.76 -3.12 -2.34
N SER A 216 -11.29 -3.28 -3.57
CA SER A 216 -12.01 -4.04 -4.60
C SER A 216 -11.70 -5.55 -4.56
N THR A 217 -10.60 -5.93 -3.93
CA THR A 217 -10.11 -7.31 -3.81
C THR A 217 -9.53 -7.56 -2.42
N ASN A 218 -9.52 -8.81 -1.98
CA ASN A 218 -8.81 -9.23 -0.79
C ASN A 218 -7.33 -9.46 -1.10
N LEU A 219 -6.46 -9.15 -0.15
CA LEU A 219 -5.01 -9.36 -0.22
C LEU A 219 -4.55 -10.20 0.97
N CYS A 220 -3.62 -11.11 0.72
CA CYS A 220 -2.82 -11.79 1.74
C CYS A 220 -1.34 -11.69 1.33
N LEU A 221 -0.53 -11.02 2.14
CA LEU A 221 0.90 -10.90 1.95
C LEU A 221 1.61 -11.67 3.06
N VAL A 222 2.54 -12.55 2.68
CA VAL A 222 3.34 -13.34 3.63
C VAL A 222 4.82 -13.04 3.45
N ASP A 223 5.48 -12.73 4.56
CA ASP A 223 6.92 -12.47 4.72
C ASP A 223 7.55 -11.52 3.69
N GLY A 224 6.74 -10.61 3.11
CA GLY A 224 7.22 -9.72 2.04
C GLY A 224 7.70 -10.47 0.80
N ARG A 225 7.13 -11.64 0.49
CA ARG A 225 7.57 -12.52 -0.62
C ARG A 225 6.44 -13.02 -1.50
N GLU A 226 5.29 -13.36 -0.93
CA GLU A 226 4.18 -13.93 -1.65
C GLU A 226 2.91 -13.12 -1.40
N LEU A 227 2.30 -12.65 -2.49
CA LEU A 227 1.06 -11.90 -2.48
C LEU A 227 -0.04 -12.74 -3.14
N LEU A 228 -1.05 -13.12 -2.37
CA LEU A 228 -2.26 -13.72 -2.89
C LEU A 228 -3.36 -12.65 -2.98
N LEU A 229 -3.83 -12.41 -4.20
CA LEU A 229 -5.05 -11.67 -4.47
C LEU A 229 -6.22 -12.65 -4.49
N PHE A 230 -7.35 -12.34 -3.88
CA PHE A 230 -8.53 -13.18 -4.02
C PHE A 230 -9.83 -12.41 -3.88
N LYS A 231 -10.87 -12.89 -4.55
CA LYS A 231 -12.23 -12.35 -4.46
C LYS A 231 -13.27 -13.41 -4.83
N ARG A 232 -14.47 -13.22 -4.33
CA ARG A 232 -15.66 -13.95 -4.76
C ARG A 232 -16.13 -13.37 -6.09
N GLU A 233 -16.21 -14.21 -7.11
CA GLU A 233 -16.64 -13.83 -8.45
C GLU A 233 -17.92 -14.61 -8.83
N SER A 234 -18.88 -13.92 -9.42
CA SER A 234 -20.09 -14.55 -9.96
C SER A 234 -19.82 -15.08 -11.36
N ARG A 235 -19.97 -16.39 -11.58
CA ARG A 235 -19.91 -16.95 -12.94
C ARG A 235 -21.24 -16.74 -13.65
N TRP A 236 -21.18 -16.08 -14.79
CA TRP A 236 -22.35 -15.71 -15.58
C TRP A 236 -23.07 -16.92 -16.22
N VAL A 237 -22.36 -18.04 -16.39
CA VAL A 237 -22.84 -19.22 -17.13
C VAL A 237 -23.74 -20.13 -16.30
N ASP A 238 -23.51 -20.22 -14.99
CA ASP A 238 -24.25 -21.12 -14.08
C ASP A 238 -24.79 -20.42 -12.83
N MET A 239 -24.67 -19.08 -12.77
CA MET A 239 -25.00 -18.25 -11.61
C MET A 239 -24.32 -18.71 -10.30
N LYS A 240 -23.29 -19.57 -10.39
CA LYS A 240 -22.53 -19.99 -9.21
C LYS A 240 -21.48 -18.95 -8.88
N THR A 241 -21.52 -18.45 -7.65
CA THR A 241 -20.43 -17.69 -7.06
C THR A 241 -19.33 -18.62 -6.57
N ASP A 242 -18.09 -18.35 -6.94
CA ASP A 242 -16.92 -19.10 -6.50
C ASP A 242 -15.73 -18.15 -6.31
N TYR A 243 -14.73 -18.53 -5.52
CA TYR A 243 -13.54 -17.70 -5.32
C TYR A 243 -12.54 -17.89 -6.44
N VAL A 244 -11.95 -16.77 -6.85
CA VAL A 244 -10.79 -16.74 -7.73
C VAL A 244 -9.63 -16.11 -6.97
N GLY A 245 -8.51 -16.81 -6.95
CA GLY A 245 -7.25 -16.35 -6.39
C GLY A 245 -6.17 -16.20 -7.46
N ALA A 246 -5.26 -15.26 -7.28
CA ALA A 246 -4.06 -15.11 -8.09
C ALA A 246 -2.85 -14.97 -7.16
N LEU A 247 -1.91 -15.91 -7.26
CA LEU A 247 -0.64 -15.85 -6.52
C LEU A 247 0.40 -15.10 -7.35
N LEU A 248 1.00 -14.10 -6.72
CA LEU A 248 2.01 -13.21 -7.28
C LEU A 248 3.24 -13.24 -6.38
N SER A 249 4.40 -13.49 -6.96
CA SER A 249 5.69 -13.52 -6.24
C SER A 249 6.72 -12.58 -6.87
N HIS A 250 6.28 -11.72 -7.79
CA HIS A 250 7.16 -10.76 -8.46
C HIS A 250 7.49 -9.59 -7.52
N ASP A 251 8.76 -9.21 -7.45
CA ASP A 251 9.26 -8.21 -6.50
C ASP A 251 8.49 -6.88 -6.58
N PHE A 252 8.14 -6.43 -7.79
CA PHE A 252 7.38 -5.19 -7.94
C PHE A 252 6.00 -5.26 -7.25
N THR A 253 5.26 -6.35 -7.45
CA THR A 253 3.92 -6.52 -6.88
C THR A 253 3.95 -6.66 -5.36
N VAL A 254 4.98 -7.33 -4.85
CA VAL A 254 5.17 -7.55 -3.41
C VAL A 254 5.60 -6.26 -2.71
N ASN A 255 6.58 -5.53 -3.26
CA ASN A 255 6.99 -4.21 -2.72
C ASN A 255 5.86 -3.18 -2.77
N PHE A 256 5.02 -3.23 -3.81
CA PHE A 256 3.83 -2.39 -3.90
C PHE A 256 2.83 -2.73 -2.77
N ALA A 257 2.54 -4.02 -2.56
CA ALA A 257 1.67 -4.46 -1.47
C ALA A 257 2.23 -4.08 -0.08
N GLU A 258 3.53 -4.24 0.16
CA GLU A 258 4.16 -3.76 1.41
C GLU A 258 3.95 -2.26 1.62
N SER A 259 4.16 -1.46 0.58
CA SER A 259 3.98 -0.01 0.64
C SER A 259 2.53 0.36 0.97
N LEU A 260 1.57 -0.37 0.39
CA LEU A 260 0.15 -0.25 0.72
C LEU A 260 -0.11 -0.58 2.20
N PHE A 261 0.36 -1.72 2.71
CA PHE A 261 0.16 -2.11 4.11
C PHE A 261 0.78 -1.12 5.10
N ARG A 262 1.98 -0.58 4.80
CA ARG A 262 2.58 0.50 5.60
C ARG A 262 1.69 1.74 5.64
N SER A 263 1.12 2.15 4.50
CA SER A 263 0.19 3.28 4.44
C SER A 263 -1.11 3.02 5.20
N LEU A 264 -1.65 1.79 5.14
CA LEU A 264 -2.87 1.41 5.84
C LEU A 264 -2.68 1.47 7.36
N SER A 265 -1.55 0.96 7.86
CA SER A 265 -1.21 0.97 9.30
C SER A 265 -1.28 2.36 9.93
N GLN A 266 -0.95 3.42 9.18
CA GLN A 266 -0.94 4.80 9.66
C GLN A 266 -2.34 5.42 9.73
N ARG A 267 -3.29 4.90 8.94
CA ARG A 267 -4.61 5.50 8.73
C ARG A 267 -5.75 4.67 9.29
N SER A 268 -5.49 3.44 9.72
CA SER A 268 -6.49 2.54 10.25
C SER A 268 -6.90 2.86 11.69
N ARG A 269 -8.01 2.27 12.13
CA ARG A 269 -8.54 2.37 13.50
C ARG A 269 -8.95 0.98 13.99
N PRO A 270 -8.81 0.63 15.28
CA PRO A 270 -9.23 -0.68 15.77
C PRO A 270 -10.70 -0.96 15.44
N ALA A 271 -10.97 -2.07 14.75
CA ALA A 271 -12.31 -2.39 14.26
C ALA A 271 -13.33 -2.48 15.40
N LYS A 272 -12.95 -3.05 16.56
CA LYS A 272 -13.80 -3.10 17.77
C LYS A 272 -14.34 -1.73 18.19
N GLN A 273 -13.53 -0.68 18.08
CA GLN A 273 -13.93 0.69 18.44
C GLN A 273 -14.81 1.30 17.35
N MET A 274 -14.59 0.90 16.09
CA MET A 274 -15.36 1.38 14.95
C MET A 274 -16.75 0.73 14.86
N LEU A 275 -16.93 -0.52 15.32
CA LEU A 275 -18.20 -1.27 15.18
C LEU A 275 -19.43 -0.46 15.62
N SER A 276 -19.40 0.21 16.78
CA SER A 276 -20.53 1.02 17.24
C SER A 276 -20.85 2.20 16.31
N ILE A 277 -19.83 2.77 15.66
CA ILE A 277 -19.98 3.85 14.68
C ILE A 277 -20.53 3.29 13.36
N LEU A 278 -20.01 2.14 12.92
CA LEU A 278 -20.45 1.47 11.69
C LEU A 278 -21.92 1.01 11.80
N GLU A 279 -22.32 0.51 12.97
CA GLU A 279 -23.70 0.12 13.31
C GLU A 279 -24.67 1.31 13.35
N SER A 280 -24.17 2.48 13.73
CA SER A 280 -24.97 3.72 13.77
C SER A 280 -25.31 4.27 12.37
N HIS A 281 -24.87 3.61 11.30
CA HIS A 281 -25.03 4.00 9.90
C HIS A 281 -24.45 5.39 9.54
N TRP A 282 -23.73 6.07 10.43
CA TRP A 282 -23.14 7.39 10.14
C TRP A 282 -22.13 7.38 8.96
N LEU A 283 -21.43 6.26 8.77
CA LEU A 283 -20.46 6.06 7.67
C LEU A 283 -21.09 5.55 6.35
N SER A 284 -22.37 5.18 6.35
CA SER A 284 -23.11 4.77 5.13
C SER A 284 -23.21 5.88 4.06
N PHE A 285 -22.77 7.09 4.39
CA PHE A 285 -22.75 8.23 3.48
C PHE A 285 -21.51 8.30 2.56
N LYS A 286 -20.55 7.36 2.68
CA LYS A 286 -19.28 7.37 1.91
C LYS A 286 -18.94 6.18 0.96
N PRO A 287 -19.74 5.12 0.72
CA PRO A 287 -19.33 4.03 -0.19
C PRO A 287 -19.41 4.40 -1.70
N ARG A 288 -19.75 5.65 -2.04
CA ARG A 288 -20.24 6.11 -3.35
C ARG A 288 -19.22 6.13 -4.52
N MET A 289 -17.99 5.64 -4.37
CA MET A 289 -16.93 5.69 -5.41
C MET A 289 -16.41 4.33 -5.92
N SER A 290 -16.73 3.21 -5.25
CA SER A 290 -16.10 1.91 -5.53
C SER A 290 -16.56 1.23 -6.83
N GLU A 291 -17.82 1.40 -7.23
CA GLU A 291 -18.39 0.75 -8.42
C GLU A 291 -18.05 1.48 -9.72
N ALA A 292 -17.93 2.80 -9.64
CA ALA A 292 -17.43 3.62 -10.73
C ALA A 292 -16.00 3.17 -11.12
N MET A 293 -15.15 2.86 -10.12
CA MET A 293 -13.79 2.33 -10.31
C MET A 293 -13.76 0.90 -10.86
N LEU A 294 -14.76 0.07 -10.53
CA LEU A 294 -14.92 -1.27 -11.08
C LEU A 294 -15.30 -1.22 -12.57
N LEU A 295 -16.28 -0.40 -12.96
CA LEU A 295 -16.68 -0.21 -14.36
C LEU A 295 -15.55 0.39 -15.20
N PHE A 296 -14.79 1.31 -14.60
CA PHE A 296 -13.59 1.86 -15.21
C PHE A 296 -12.49 0.80 -15.44
N SER A 297 -12.16 0.00 -14.42
CA SER A 297 -11.18 -1.08 -14.56
C SER A 297 -11.60 -2.16 -15.56
N GLN A 298 -12.89 -2.49 -15.65
CA GLN A 298 -13.43 -3.42 -16.65
C GLN A 298 -13.29 -2.86 -18.08
N ALA A 299 -13.59 -1.57 -18.28
CA ALA A 299 -13.42 -0.92 -19.58
C ALA A 299 -11.94 -0.88 -20.01
N MET A 300 -11.02 -0.63 -19.06
CA MET A 300 -9.58 -0.69 -19.30
C MET A 300 -9.08 -2.11 -19.63
N VAL A 301 -9.55 -3.14 -18.92
CA VAL A 301 -9.14 -4.52 -19.20
C VAL A 301 -9.61 -4.95 -20.59
N MET A 302 -10.86 -4.64 -20.95
CA MET A 302 -11.39 -4.91 -22.29
C MET A 302 -10.64 -4.14 -23.40
N SER A 303 -10.16 -2.93 -23.10
CA SER A 303 -9.35 -2.12 -24.02
C SER A 303 -7.99 -2.76 -24.31
N THR A 304 -7.29 -3.21 -23.26
CA THR A 304 -6.02 -3.94 -23.39
C THR A 304 -6.17 -5.27 -24.12
N TYR A 305 -7.26 -6.00 -23.87
CA TYR A 305 -7.53 -7.29 -24.54
C TYR A 305 -7.72 -7.12 -26.05
N GLN A 306 -8.48 -6.11 -26.49
CA GLN A 306 -8.69 -5.83 -27.91
C GLN A 306 -7.43 -5.33 -28.62
N ALA A 307 -6.62 -4.49 -27.95
CA ALA A 307 -5.34 -4.00 -28.48
C ALA A 307 -4.32 -5.13 -28.68
N LEU A 308 -4.31 -6.14 -27.81
CA LEU A 308 -3.43 -7.30 -27.89
C LEU A 308 -3.88 -8.34 -28.93
N HIS A 309 -5.14 -8.31 -29.39
CA HIS A 309 -5.72 -9.32 -30.29
C HIS A 309 -6.07 -8.82 -31.70
N GLY A 310 -5.46 -7.70 -32.12
CA GLY A 310 -5.27 -7.41 -33.55
C GLY A 310 -6.51 -6.99 -34.33
N ALA A 311 -7.51 -6.37 -33.69
CA ALA A 311 -8.51 -5.61 -34.44
C ALA A 311 -7.81 -4.42 -35.10
N LYS A 312 -7.72 -4.43 -36.43
CA LYS A 312 -6.94 -3.47 -37.25
C LYS A 312 -7.41 -2.01 -37.21
N ASN A 313 -8.32 -1.63 -36.33
CA ASN A 313 -8.61 -0.25 -35.97
C ASN A 313 -8.60 -0.20 -34.43
N GLY A 314 -7.87 0.77 -33.88
CA GLY A 314 -7.79 0.99 -32.44
C GLY A 314 -9.17 1.05 -31.78
N PHE A 315 -9.18 0.81 -30.47
CA PHE A 315 -10.31 0.91 -29.53
C PHE A 315 -11.66 1.39 -30.12
N SER A 316 -12.72 0.57 -30.06
CA SER A 316 -14.06 1.08 -30.38
C SER A 316 -14.55 1.99 -29.25
N PHE A 317 -14.47 3.31 -29.46
CA PHE A 317 -14.95 4.36 -28.54
C PHE A 317 -16.36 4.09 -28.00
N GLU A 318 -17.19 3.35 -28.75
CA GLU A 318 -18.50 2.84 -28.36
C GLU A 318 -18.50 2.04 -27.05
N VAL A 319 -17.44 1.30 -26.74
CA VAL A 319 -17.36 0.51 -25.51
C VAL A 319 -17.30 1.44 -24.28
N PHE A 320 -16.54 2.54 -24.34
CA PHE A 320 -16.49 3.51 -23.25
C PHE A 320 -17.81 4.26 -23.11
N LYS A 321 -18.46 4.64 -24.21
CA LYS A 321 -19.78 5.27 -24.18
C LYS A 321 -20.83 4.38 -23.54
N ALA A 322 -20.91 3.11 -23.96
CA ALA A 322 -21.83 2.14 -23.39
C ALA A 322 -21.58 1.89 -21.89
N ALA A 323 -20.30 1.86 -21.47
CA ALA A 323 -19.96 1.77 -20.05
C ALA A 323 -20.37 3.03 -19.28
N GLY A 324 -20.15 4.21 -19.86
CA GLY A 324 -20.55 5.50 -19.30
C GLY A 324 -22.06 5.64 -19.10
N LYS A 325 -22.84 5.27 -20.11
CA LYS A 325 -24.31 5.26 -20.04
C LYS A 325 -24.82 4.34 -18.93
N ARG A 326 -24.35 3.09 -18.89
CA ARG A 326 -24.73 2.13 -17.83
C ARG A 326 -24.35 2.64 -16.43
N LEU A 327 -23.19 3.27 -16.30
CA LEU A 327 -22.76 3.85 -15.04
C LEU A 327 -23.67 5.01 -14.62
N LEU A 328 -24.09 5.87 -15.56
CA LEU A 328 -25.01 6.95 -15.27
C LEU A 328 -26.42 6.45 -14.91
N GLU A 329 -26.97 5.50 -15.67
CA GLU A 329 -28.25 4.85 -15.38
C GLU A 329 -28.25 4.22 -13.98
N TYR A 330 -27.14 3.57 -13.62
CA TYR A 330 -26.95 3.02 -12.29
C TYR A 330 -26.98 4.13 -11.20
N LEU A 331 -26.23 5.22 -11.40
CA LEU A 331 -26.17 6.33 -10.44
C LEU A 331 -27.53 7.04 -10.28
N ASP A 332 -28.31 7.15 -11.34
CA ASP A 332 -29.64 7.77 -11.28
C ASP A 332 -30.68 6.83 -10.64
N GLN A 333 -30.74 5.56 -11.06
CA GLN A 333 -31.77 4.62 -10.62
C GLN A 333 -31.52 4.02 -9.24
N LYS A 334 -30.25 3.71 -8.91
CA LYS A 334 -29.88 3.01 -7.67
C LYS A 334 -29.45 3.99 -6.59
N GLU A 335 -28.61 4.95 -6.94
CA GLU A 335 -28.04 5.91 -5.99
C GLU A 335 -28.88 7.19 -5.82
N LYS A 336 -29.92 7.37 -6.64
CA LYS A 336 -30.76 8.59 -6.71
C LYS A 336 -29.93 9.86 -6.86
N LEU A 337 -28.73 9.74 -7.46
CA LEU A 337 -27.74 10.80 -7.52
C LEU A 337 -27.86 11.48 -8.88
N LYS A 338 -28.64 12.56 -8.93
CA LYS A 338 -28.81 13.35 -10.14
C LYS A 338 -27.54 14.17 -10.42
N LEU A 339 -26.67 13.61 -11.25
CA LEU A 339 -25.45 14.27 -11.74
C LEU A 339 -25.73 15.28 -12.86
N ILE A 340 -26.94 15.26 -13.41
CA ILE A 340 -27.39 16.14 -14.50
C ILE A 340 -27.97 17.41 -13.88
N GLY A 341 -27.28 18.52 -14.13
CA GLY A 341 -27.70 19.86 -13.77
C GLY A 341 -28.60 20.46 -14.84
N PRO A 342 -29.10 21.70 -14.65
CA PRO A 342 -30.05 22.33 -15.57
C PRO A 342 -29.42 22.67 -16.92
N THR A 343 -28.09 22.78 -17.01
CA THR A 343 -27.37 22.99 -18.27
C THR A 343 -26.15 22.08 -18.37
N LEU A 344 -25.78 21.73 -19.61
CA LEU A 344 -24.57 20.95 -19.88
C LEU A 344 -23.32 21.63 -19.29
N GLU A 345 -23.22 22.96 -19.38
CA GLU A 345 -22.05 23.70 -18.93
C GLU A 345 -21.85 23.63 -17.40
N GLU A 346 -22.93 23.71 -16.63
CA GLU A 346 -22.88 23.54 -15.18
C GLU A 346 -22.49 22.11 -14.79
N THR A 347 -23.04 21.10 -15.48
CA THR A 347 -22.67 19.71 -15.25
C THR A 347 -21.21 19.41 -15.56
N LEU A 348 -20.67 19.95 -16.66
CA LEU A 348 -19.27 19.77 -17.01
C LEU A 348 -18.34 20.41 -15.97
N LYS A 349 -18.67 21.59 -15.43
CA LYS A 349 -17.90 22.23 -14.34
C LYS A 349 -17.90 21.39 -13.06
N LEU A 350 -19.03 20.77 -12.72
CA LEU A 350 -19.12 19.85 -11.58
C LEU A 350 -18.25 18.61 -11.79
N LEU A 351 -18.30 17.99 -12.98
CA LEU A 351 -17.47 16.83 -13.32
C LEU A 351 -15.97 17.15 -13.26
N ALA A 352 -15.56 18.34 -13.74
CA ALA A 352 -14.17 18.82 -13.64
C ALA A 352 -13.69 18.90 -12.18
N SER A 353 -14.58 19.36 -11.28
CA SER A 353 -14.30 19.41 -9.82
C SER A 353 -14.13 18.01 -9.24
N PHE A 354 -14.91 17.03 -9.70
CA PHE A 354 -14.76 15.64 -9.27
C PHE A 354 -13.44 15.02 -9.69
N PHE A 355 -12.93 15.30 -10.89
CA PHE A 355 -11.59 14.82 -11.29
C PHE A 355 -10.51 15.29 -10.31
N THR A 356 -10.60 16.56 -9.90
CA THR A 356 -9.65 17.15 -8.95
C THR A 356 -9.77 16.52 -7.57
N ILE A 357 -10.99 16.32 -7.06
CA ILE A 357 -11.25 15.78 -5.72
C ILE A 357 -10.86 14.32 -5.61
N TYR A 358 -11.18 13.52 -6.63
CA TYR A 358 -11.10 12.06 -6.55
C TYR A 358 -9.83 11.49 -7.16
N ASP A 359 -9.40 12.01 -8.30
CA ASP A 359 -8.20 11.52 -8.95
C ASP A 359 -6.97 12.36 -8.57
N GLY A 360 -7.17 13.49 -7.90
CA GLY A 360 -6.11 14.45 -7.59
C GLY A 360 -5.57 15.15 -8.85
N VAL A 361 -6.32 15.11 -9.95
CA VAL A 361 -5.90 15.63 -11.25
C VAL A 361 -6.78 16.82 -11.66
N PRO A 362 -6.22 18.04 -11.76
CA PRO A 362 -6.93 19.18 -12.31
C PRO A 362 -7.32 18.95 -13.77
N VAL A 363 -8.61 19.04 -14.06
CA VAL A 363 -9.16 18.94 -15.42
C VAL A 363 -9.94 20.20 -15.72
N ASN A 364 -9.69 20.81 -16.88
CA ASN A 364 -10.50 21.87 -17.44
C ASN A 364 -11.35 21.31 -18.58
N ILE A 365 -12.65 21.55 -18.53
CA ILE A 365 -13.60 21.09 -19.54
C ILE A 365 -14.25 22.29 -20.19
N SER A 366 -14.09 22.42 -21.52
CA SER A 366 -14.65 23.52 -22.29
C SER A 366 -15.47 22.97 -23.46
N TYR A 367 -16.65 23.54 -23.69
CA TYR A 367 -17.52 23.18 -24.80
C TYR A 367 -17.86 24.42 -25.63
N ASP A 368 -17.50 24.39 -26.91
CA ASP A 368 -17.89 25.41 -27.88
C ASP A 368 -19.09 24.93 -28.70
N LYS A 369 -20.24 25.58 -28.47
CA LYS A 369 -21.50 25.27 -29.16
C LYS A 369 -21.43 25.55 -30.66
N SER A 370 -20.63 26.52 -31.11
CA SER A 370 -20.55 26.93 -32.51
C SER A 370 -19.80 25.90 -33.36
N SER A 371 -18.70 25.38 -32.82
CA SER A 371 -17.89 24.33 -33.46
C SER A 371 -18.27 22.91 -33.04
N GLN A 372 -19.20 22.76 -32.09
CA GLN A 372 -19.61 21.48 -31.49
C GLN A 372 -18.44 20.70 -30.89
N LEU A 373 -17.40 21.41 -30.46
CA LEU A 373 -16.15 20.83 -29.97
C LEU A 373 -16.11 20.88 -28.45
N LEU A 374 -16.00 19.71 -27.82
CA LEU A 374 -15.72 19.54 -26.40
C LEU A 374 -14.22 19.25 -26.23
N THR A 375 -13.53 20.06 -25.44
CA THR A 375 -12.12 19.89 -25.12
C THR A 375 -11.94 19.62 -23.64
N LEU A 376 -11.29 18.52 -23.33
CA LEU A 376 -10.82 18.16 -22.00
C LEU A 376 -9.31 18.41 -21.95
N GLU A 377 -8.90 19.20 -20.98
CA GLU A 377 -7.51 19.54 -20.76
C GLU A 377 -7.09 19.12 -19.35
N VAL A 378 -6.24 18.12 -19.30
CA VAL A 378 -5.72 17.53 -18.06
C VAL A 378 -4.32 18.06 -17.83
N ARG A 379 -4.08 18.75 -16.71
CA ARG A 379 -2.79 19.44 -16.42
C ARG A 379 -2.22 19.02 -15.07
N GLY A 380 -0.92 19.24 -14.89
CA GLY A 380 -0.23 19.12 -13.60
C GLY A 380 0.68 17.89 -13.50
N ASP A 381 1.07 17.51 -12.28
CA ASP A 381 1.86 16.30 -12.06
C ASP A 381 0.95 15.07 -12.19
N LEU A 382 0.84 14.57 -13.43
CA LEU A 382 -0.04 13.47 -13.76
C LEU A 382 0.40 12.17 -13.06
N PRO A 383 -0.51 11.47 -12.35
CA PRO A 383 -0.25 10.13 -11.83
C PRO A 383 0.23 9.17 -12.92
N ALA A 384 0.99 8.13 -12.55
CA ALA A 384 1.61 7.20 -13.51
C ALA A 384 0.59 6.59 -14.51
N ILE A 385 -0.62 6.27 -14.04
CA ILE A 385 -1.69 5.74 -14.89
C ILE A 385 -2.22 6.77 -15.89
N TYR A 386 -2.30 8.04 -15.51
CA TYR A 386 -2.68 9.15 -16.39
C TYR A 386 -1.59 9.43 -17.43
N ARG A 387 -0.30 9.40 -17.04
CA ARG A 387 0.82 9.52 -17.99
C ARG A 387 0.82 8.39 -19.01
N GLU A 388 0.64 7.15 -18.57
CA GLU A 388 0.58 5.99 -19.46
C GLU A 388 -0.64 6.08 -20.41
N ALA A 389 -1.80 6.48 -19.90
CA ALA A 389 -3.00 6.70 -20.71
C ALA A 389 -2.81 7.80 -21.75
N ALA A 390 -2.15 8.90 -21.37
CA ALA A 390 -1.85 10.03 -22.25
C ALA A 390 -0.82 9.65 -23.33
N PHE A 391 0.24 8.93 -22.96
CA PHE A 391 1.24 8.40 -23.89
C PHE A 391 0.63 7.42 -24.91
N ARG A 392 -0.38 6.65 -24.49
CA ARG A 392 -1.14 5.75 -25.36
C ARG A 392 -2.31 6.42 -26.09
N GLU A 393 -2.46 7.73 -25.96
CA GLU A 393 -3.51 8.52 -26.60
C GLU A 393 -4.92 7.92 -26.39
N LEU A 394 -5.19 7.47 -25.16
CA LEU A 394 -6.51 6.90 -24.86
C LEU A 394 -7.61 7.93 -25.12
N PRO A 395 -8.79 7.50 -25.59
CA PRO A 395 -9.85 8.43 -25.95
C PRO A 395 -10.65 8.94 -24.75
N VAL A 396 -10.35 8.48 -23.53
CA VAL A 396 -11.01 8.85 -22.28
C VAL A 396 -9.97 8.84 -21.15
N PRO A 397 -10.02 9.78 -20.19
CA PRO A 397 -9.16 9.71 -19.00
C PRO A 397 -9.32 8.40 -18.26
N PRO A 398 -8.26 7.89 -17.60
CA PRO A 398 -8.34 6.65 -16.86
C PRO A 398 -9.06 6.83 -15.51
N SER A 399 -10.33 7.24 -15.58
CA SER A 399 -11.17 7.65 -14.46
C SER A 399 -12.63 7.26 -14.67
N PRO A 400 -13.33 6.86 -13.61
CA PRO A 400 -14.78 6.70 -13.66
C PRO A 400 -15.53 7.96 -14.04
N ILE A 401 -14.99 9.13 -13.67
CA ILE A 401 -15.60 10.43 -13.97
C ILE A 401 -15.54 10.69 -15.49
N GLY A 402 -14.49 10.22 -16.16
CA GLY A 402 -14.39 10.23 -17.61
C GLY A 402 -15.48 9.40 -18.30
N LEU A 403 -15.85 8.26 -17.73
CA LEU A 403 -16.97 7.45 -18.23
C LEU A 403 -18.32 8.08 -17.94
N ILE A 404 -18.53 8.58 -16.71
CA ILE A 404 -19.75 9.30 -16.32
C ILE A 404 -19.98 10.47 -17.26
N MET A 405 -18.94 11.23 -17.60
CA MET A 405 -19.02 12.33 -18.55
C MET A 405 -19.60 11.89 -19.90
N LEU A 406 -19.15 10.75 -20.45
CA LEU A 406 -19.70 10.24 -21.70
C LEU A 406 -21.18 9.89 -21.57
N GLY A 407 -21.58 9.23 -20.47
CA GLY A 407 -23.00 8.94 -20.21
C GLY A 407 -23.84 10.23 -20.10
N VAL A 408 -23.32 11.25 -19.42
CA VAL A 408 -23.99 12.54 -19.25
C VAL A 408 -24.22 13.22 -20.59
N LEU A 409 -23.21 13.21 -21.46
CA LEU A 409 -23.30 13.79 -22.80
C LEU A 409 -24.36 13.11 -23.65
N GLU A 410 -24.49 11.78 -23.57
CA GLU A 410 -25.57 11.04 -24.24
C GLU A 410 -26.94 11.38 -23.68
N GLU A 411 -27.07 11.54 -22.36
CA GLU A 411 -28.35 11.90 -21.72
C GLU A 411 -28.80 13.33 -22.07
N PHE A 412 -27.84 14.24 -22.32
CA PHE A 412 -28.10 15.55 -22.93
C PHE A 412 -28.43 15.48 -24.44
N GLY A 413 -28.50 14.28 -25.03
CA GLY A 413 -28.93 14.06 -26.40
C GLY A 413 -27.83 14.18 -27.46
N TYR A 414 -26.55 14.03 -27.07
CA TYR A 414 -25.43 14.10 -28.01
C TYR A 414 -24.90 12.72 -28.40
N ASN A 415 -24.69 12.52 -29.69
CA ASN A 415 -23.75 11.53 -30.23
C ASN A 415 -22.32 12.08 -30.11
N ILE A 416 -21.47 11.32 -29.43
CA ILE A 416 -20.10 11.71 -29.12
C ILE A 416 -19.16 10.98 -30.06
N PHE A 417 -18.26 11.74 -30.69
CA PHE A 417 -17.19 11.21 -31.52
C PHE A 417 -15.84 11.66 -30.97
N HIS A 418 -14.99 10.72 -30.56
CA HIS A 418 -13.60 11.04 -30.23
C HIS A 418 -12.86 11.48 -31.50
N LEU A 419 -12.26 12.66 -31.48
CA LEU A 419 -11.50 13.20 -32.60
C LEU A 419 -10.02 12.87 -32.46
N LYS A 420 -9.42 13.29 -31.34
CA LYS A 420 -8.00 13.11 -31.08
C LYS A 420 -7.69 13.18 -29.58
N SER A 421 -6.61 12.53 -29.22
CA SER A 421 -5.98 12.56 -27.91
C SER A 421 -4.50 12.88 -28.15
N SER A 422 -3.96 13.89 -27.48
CA SER A 422 -2.57 14.33 -27.69
C SER A 422 -1.94 14.75 -26.38
N PHE A 423 -0.73 14.25 -26.10
CA PHE A 423 0.01 14.56 -24.88
C PHE A 423 1.23 15.45 -25.21
N ASP A 424 1.32 16.61 -24.55
CA ASP A 424 2.50 17.45 -24.57
C ASP A 424 3.37 17.14 -23.34
N GLU A 425 4.47 16.41 -23.56
CA GLU A 425 5.41 16.05 -22.51
C GLU A 425 6.12 17.26 -21.88
N ARG A 426 6.29 18.36 -22.63
CA ARG A 426 7.01 19.56 -22.14
C ARG A 426 6.13 20.38 -21.20
N GLU A 427 4.85 20.49 -21.52
CA GLU A 427 3.87 21.21 -20.70
C GLU A 427 3.16 20.31 -19.69
N GLY A 428 3.39 18.99 -19.72
CA GLY A 428 2.71 18.02 -18.85
C GLY A 428 1.19 18.04 -19.04
N THR A 429 0.73 18.32 -20.26
CA THR A 429 -0.67 18.60 -20.55
C THR A 429 -1.21 17.56 -21.53
N TRP A 430 -2.31 16.91 -21.15
CA TRP A 430 -3.01 15.95 -22.00
C TRP A 430 -4.34 16.52 -22.47
N LEU A 431 -4.49 16.61 -23.79
CA LEU A 431 -5.66 17.17 -24.47
C LEU A 431 -6.48 16.05 -25.12
N LEU A 432 -7.77 15.97 -24.77
CA LEU A 432 -8.74 15.12 -25.43
C LEU A 432 -9.81 15.97 -26.10
N GLN A 433 -10.14 15.66 -27.34
CA GLN A 433 -11.14 16.40 -28.12
C GLN A 433 -12.24 15.49 -28.64
N TYR A 434 -13.48 15.92 -28.43
CA TYR A 434 -14.69 15.23 -28.87
C TYR A 434 -15.57 16.15 -29.71
N ARG A 435 -16.20 15.60 -30.74
CA ARG A 435 -17.29 16.27 -31.46
C ARG A 435 -18.63 15.78 -30.93
N LEU A 436 -19.51 16.73 -30.63
CA LEU A 436 -20.85 16.46 -30.11
C LEU A 436 -21.91 16.78 -31.17
N VAL A 437 -22.62 15.77 -31.66
CA VAL A 437 -23.68 15.93 -32.67
C VAL A 437 -25.02 15.63 -32.02
N VAL A 438 -26.00 16.53 -32.15
CA VAL A 438 -27.34 16.32 -31.58
C VAL A 438 -28.02 15.11 -32.23
N GLN A 439 -28.59 14.21 -31.43
CA GLN A 439 -29.37 13.07 -31.93
C GLN A 439 -30.66 13.55 -32.63
N PRO A 440 -30.99 13.02 -33.83
CA PRO A 440 -32.30 13.25 -34.44
C PRO A 440 -33.39 12.62 -33.56
N LEU A 441 -34.55 13.29 -33.41
CA LEU A 441 -35.63 12.88 -32.50
C LEU A 441 -36.32 11.53 -32.83
N GLU A 442 -36.04 10.88 -33.97
CA GLU A 442 -36.90 9.82 -34.52
C GLU A 442 -36.66 8.38 -33.98
N GLU A 443 -35.57 8.10 -33.26
CA GLU A 443 -35.27 6.71 -32.82
C GLU A 443 -35.71 6.36 -31.38
N LYS A 444 -36.22 7.32 -30.59
CA LYS A 444 -36.63 7.06 -29.20
C LYS A 444 -38.01 6.38 -29.04
N GLU A 445 -38.84 6.31 -30.09
CA GLU A 445 -40.20 5.75 -30.00
C GLU A 445 -40.35 4.28 -30.45
N LEU A 446 -39.30 3.62 -30.96
CA LEU A 446 -39.45 2.27 -31.57
C LEU A 446 -39.02 1.09 -30.68
N LEU A 447 -38.58 1.31 -29.44
CA LEU A 447 -38.16 0.22 -28.53
C LEU A 447 -38.70 0.37 -27.11
N SER A 448 -40.02 0.59 -26.96
CA SER A 448 -40.74 0.21 -25.74
C SER A 448 -41.33 -1.20 -25.90
N PRO A 449 -40.89 -2.23 -25.15
CA PRO A 449 -41.57 -3.52 -25.18
C PRO A 449 -42.84 -3.47 -24.33
N LEU A 450 -43.94 -3.90 -24.94
CA LEU A 450 -45.14 -4.46 -24.31
C LEU A 450 -44.81 -5.62 -23.35
#